data_AF-A0A2V5MAT3-F1
#
_entry.id   AF-A0A2V5MAT3-F1
#
_cell.length_a   1.000
_cell.length_b   1.000
_cell.length_c   1.000
_cell.angle_alpha   90.00
_cell.angle_beta   90.00
_cell.angle_gamma   90.00
#
_symmetry.space_group_name_H-M   'P 1'
#
loop_
_entity.id
_entity.type
_entity.pdbx_description
1 polymer ?
#
loop_
_entity_poly.entity_id
_entity_poly.type
_entity_poly.pdbx_seq_one_letter_code
_entity_poly.pdbx_strand_id
1 'polypeptide(L)'
;MGLPTTAFEAARAQQEKIVQTQPDYGPALCVLGLIDAVLGRKELALHEGRRAIALTPLEKDVLNGSRVLQYFAITAAWAGDKELALQQLEAGLRAPVASFMLSYGALKLHPLWDPLRGDPRFEKIVASLAPKDAK
;
A
#
# COMPACT_ATOMS: atom_id res chain seq x y z
N MET A 1 1.01 17.46 21.35
CA MET A 1 0.68 16.49 20.29
C MET A 1 1.71 15.38 20.35
N GLY A 2 1.38 14.12 20.67
CA GLY A 2 2.40 13.08 20.89
C GLY A 2 1.90 11.64 20.99
N LEU A 3 0.61 11.42 21.27
CA LEU A 3 0.05 10.07 21.40
C LEU A 3 0.09 9.20 20.12
N PRO A 4 -0.13 9.72 18.90
CA PRO A 4 -0.14 8.89 17.69
C PRO A 4 1.24 8.29 17.41
N THR A 5 2.29 9.10 17.47
CA THR A 5 3.66 8.69 17.13
C THR A 5 4.18 7.63 18.10
N THR A 6 3.96 7.77 19.41
CA THR A 6 4.40 6.78 20.41
C THR A 6 3.74 5.42 20.20
N ALA A 7 2.45 5.38 19.84
CA ALA A 7 1.76 4.13 19.56
C ALA A 7 2.33 3.44 18.30
N PHE A 8 2.63 4.21 17.25
CA PHE A 8 3.26 3.67 16.04
C PHE A 8 4.70 3.22 16.28
N GLU A 9 5.48 3.89 17.12
CA GLU A 9 6.83 3.44 17.50
C GLU A 9 6.79 2.10 18.24
N ALA A 10 5.85 1.93 19.19
CA ALA A 10 5.66 0.65 19.88
C ALA A 10 5.22 -0.45 18.92
N ALA A 11 4.26 -0.15 18.03
CA ALA A 11 3.82 -1.08 17.00
C ALA A 11 4.96 -1.48 16.06
N ARG A 12 5.82 -0.53 15.66
CA ARG A 12 7.00 -0.80 14.83
C ARG A 12 7.94 -1.78 15.52
N ALA A 13 8.27 -1.55 16.79
CA ALA A 13 9.17 -2.42 17.55
C ALA A 13 8.63 -3.86 17.67
N GLN A 14 7.32 -4.03 17.80
CA GLN A 14 6.69 -5.35 17.77
C GLN A 14 6.73 -5.98 16.38
N GLN A 15 6.39 -5.21 15.35
CA GLN A 15 6.37 -5.69 13.96
C GLN A 15 7.77 -6.08 13.46
N GLU A 16 8.81 -5.36 13.86
CA GLU A 16 10.20 -5.66 13.54
C GLU A 16 10.63 -7.02 14.09
N LYS A 17 10.18 -7.40 15.30
CA LYS A 17 10.42 -8.75 15.84
C LYS A 17 9.73 -9.83 15.01
N ILE A 18 8.53 -9.57 14.50
CA ILE A 18 7.82 -10.49 13.61
C ILE A 18 8.61 -10.67 12.31
N VAL A 19 9.07 -9.58 11.71
CA VAL A 19 9.92 -9.63 10.50
C VAL A 19 11.23 -10.37 10.78
N GLN A 20 11.86 -10.21 11.94
CA GLN A 20 13.09 -10.94 12.30
C GLN A 20 12.87 -12.45 12.41
N THR A 21 11.71 -12.88 12.91
CA THR A 21 11.37 -14.31 13.00
C THR A 21 10.95 -14.92 11.67
N GLN A 22 10.44 -14.09 10.74
CA GLN A 22 9.96 -14.50 9.43
C GLN A 22 10.44 -13.52 8.35
N PRO A 23 11.76 -13.46 8.06
CA PRO A 23 12.35 -12.43 7.22
C PRO A 23 11.86 -12.48 5.77
N ASP A 24 11.36 -13.64 5.33
CA ASP A 24 10.92 -13.89 3.95
C ASP A 24 9.39 -13.86 3.80
N TYR A 25 8.66 -13.46 4.85
CA TYR A 25 7.20 -13.32 4.80
C TYR A 25 6.80 -11.90 4.39
N GLY A 26 6.52 -11.72 3.10
CA GLY A 26 6.20 -10.42 2.49
C GLY A 26 5.08 -9.61 3.18
N PRO A 27 3.94 -10.21 3.59
CA PRO A 27 2.89 -9.47 4.29
C PRO A 27 3.35 -8.80 5.61
N ALA A 28 4.28 -9.41 6.36
CA ALA A 28 4.82 -8.78 7.56
C ALA A 28 5.68 -7.55 7.23
N LEU A 29 6.41 -7.58 6.11
CA LEU A 29 7.18 -6.43 5.63
C LEU A 29 6.28 -5.28 5.16
N CYS A 30 5.13 -5.57 4.53
CA CYS A 30 4.16 -4.53 4.18
C CYS A 30 3.66 -3.75 5.40
N VAL A 31 3.36 -4.45 6.49
CA VAL A 31 2.88 -3.81 7.73
C VAL A 31 3.98 -2.95 8.34
N LEU A 32 5.24 -3.43 8.35
CA LEU A 32 6.37 -2.63 8.84
C LEU A 32 6.53 -1.34 8.01
N GLY A 33 6.42 -1.47 6.68
CA GLY A 33 6.58 -0.33 5.78
C GLY A 33 5.46 0.71 5.93
N LEU A 34 4.22 0.27 6.17
CA LEU A 34 3.10 1.18 6.48
C LEU A 34 3.37 1.96 7.77
N ILE A 35 3.84 1.29 8.81
CA ILE A 35 4.17 1.95 10.08
C ILE A 35 5.29 2.97 9.88
N ASP A 36 6.34 2.59 9.14
CA ASP A 36 7.45 3.50 8.84
C ASP A 36 7.01 4.70 7.99
N ALA A 37 6.06 4.54 7.07
CA ALA A 37 5.48 5.67 6.33
C ALA A 37 4.73 6.65 7.24
N VAL A 38 3.92 6.15 8.19
CA VAL A 38 3.22 7.01 9.18
C VAL A 38 4.19 7.73 10.10
N LEU A 39 5.31 7.09 10.45
CA LEU A 39 6.39 7.68 11.24
C LEU A 39 7.28 8.66 10.45
N GLY A 40 7.00 8.89 9.16
CA GLY A 40 7.79 9.77 8.28
C GLY A 40 9.13 9.18 7.84
N ARG A 41 9.33 7.87 8.00
CA ARG A 41 10.57 7.14 7.68
C ARG A 41 10.50 6.59 6.25
N LYS A 42 10.46 7.50 5.28
CA LYS A 42 10.23 7.21 3.86
C LYS A 42 11.14 6.10 3.32
N GLU A 43 12.44 6.18 3.54
CA GLU A 43 13.41 5.26 2.93
C GLU A 43 13.20 3.82 3.42
N LEU A 44 12.94 3.65 4.72
CA LEU A 44 12.62 2.35 5.33
C LEU A 44 11.31 1.81 4.77
N ALA A 45 10.26 2.63 4.77
CA ALA A 45 8.94 2.26 4.25
C ALA A 45 9.01 1.74 2.80
N LEU A 46 9.76 2.44 1.96
CA LEU A 46 9.92 2.06 0.56
C LEU A 46 10.83 0.84 0.36
N HIS A 47 11.86 0.68 1.19
CA HIS A 47 12.73 -0.49 1.15
C HIS A 47 11.94 -1.77 1.48
N GLU A 48 11.17 -1.75 2.56
CA GLU A 48 10.39 -2.90 3.02
C GLU A 48 9.27 -3.28 2.04
N GLY A 49 8.59 -2.28 1.47
CA GLY A 49 7.56 -2.53 0.45
C GLY A 49 8.12 -3.18 -0.82
N ARG A 50 9.29 -2.75 -1.30
CA ARG A 50 9.99 -3.42 -2.43
C ARG A 50 10.36 -4.86 -2.09
N ARG A 51 10.85 -5.10 -0.87
CA ARG A 51 11.22 -6.44 -0.41
C ARG A 51 9.98 -7.34 -0.29
N ALA A 52 8.85 -6.81 0.17
CA ALA A 52 7.58 -7.53 0.24
C ALA A 52 7.11 -8.00 -1.15
N ILE A 53 7.20 -7.16 -2.18
CA ILE A 53 6.89 -7.53 -3.57
C ILE A 53 7.80 -8.64 -4.06
N ALA A 54 9.11 -8.51 -3.86
CA ALA A 54 10.09 -9.49 -4.33
C ALA A 54 9.85 -10.88 -3.71
N LEU A 55 9.41 -10.93 -2.44
CA LEU A 55 9.12 -12.15 -1.70
C LEU A 55 7.73 -12.74 -1.99
N THR A 56 6.82 -11.94 -2.57
CA THR A 56 5.43 -12.35 -2.83
C THR A 56 5.09 -12.19 -4.32
N PRO A 57 5.77 -12.93 -5.22
CA PRO A 57 5.49 -12.87 -6.65
C PRO A 57 4.05 -13.32 -6.90
N LEU A 58 3.34 -12.53 -7.71
CA LEU A 58 1.91 -12.68 -7.96
C LEU A 58 1.58 -14.06 -8.57
N GLU A 59 2.52 -14.62 -9.34
CA GLU A 59 2.39 -15.91 -10.01
C GLU A 59 2.38 -17.09 -9.03
N LYS A 60 2.97 -16.93 -7.84
CA LYS A 60 3.05 -17.98 -6.82
C LYS A 60 1.94 -17.87 -5.79
N ASP A 61 1.55 -16.65 -5.45
CA ASP A 61 0.50 -16.38 -4.47
C ASP A 61 -0.28 -15.13 -4.89
N VAL A 62 -1.34 -15.34 -5.68
CA VAL A 62 -2.15 -14.25 -6.22
C VAL A 62 -2.81 -13.45 -5.10
N LEU A 63 -3.26 -14.13 -4.02
CA LEU A 63 -4.00 -13.48 -2.94
C LEU A 63 -3.08 -12.55 -2.13
N ASN A 64 -1.92 -13.03 -1.70
CA ASN A 64 -0.97 -12.18 -0.97
C ASN A 64 -0.27 -11.20 -1.91
N GLY A 65 0.03 -11.57 -3.15
CA GLY A 65 0.65 -10.68 -4.14
C GLY A 65 -0.20 -9.44 -4.41
N SER A 66 -1.50 -9.61 -4.66
CA SER A 66 -2.44 -8.49 -4.83
C SER A 66 -2.54 -7.60 -3.57
N ARG A 67 -2.50 -8.21 -2.39
CA ARG A 67 -2.54 -7.50 -1.11
C ARG A 67 -1.26 -6.68 -0.88
N VAL A 68 -0.11 -7.25 -1.22
CA VAL A 68 1.20 -6.59 -1.13
C VAL A 68 1.27 -5.39 -2.07
N LEU A 69 0.81 -5.53 -3.33
CA LEU A 69 0.73 -4.42 -4.28
C LEU A 69 -0.16 -3.28 -3.75
N GLN A 70 -1.35 -3.61 -3.23
CA GLN A 70 -2.25 -2.63 -2.62
C GLN A 70 -1.58 -1.87 -1.47
N TYR A 71 -1.00 -2.59 -0.51
CA TYR A 71 -0.39 -1.95 0.65
C TYR A 71 0.85 -1.15 0.27
N PHE A 72 1.64 -1.61 -0.71
CA PHE A 72 2.79 -0.83 -1.13
C PHE A 72 2.41 0.47 -1.84
N ALA A 73 1.32 0.47 -2.62
CA ALA A 73 0.76 1.70 -3.20
C ALA A 73 0.36 2.70 -2.10
N ILE A 74 -0.30 2.23 -1.04
CA ILE A 74 -0.68 3.07 0.11
C ILE A 74 0.56 3.58 0.85
N THR A 75 1.52 2.71 1.15
CA THR A 75 2.79 3.07 1.78
C THR A 75 3.54 4.14 1.00
N ALA A 76 3.66 3.98 -0.32
CA ALA A 76 4.31 4.97 -1.18
C ALA A 76 3.58 6.31 -1.19
N ALA A 77 2.24 6.30 -1.22
CA ALA A 77 1.43 7.51 -1.15
C ALA A 77 1.65 8.26 0.18
N TRP A 78 1.69 7.52 1.29
CA TRP A 78 1.91 8.07 2.64
C TRP A 78 3.33 8.57 2.84
N ALA A 79 4.30 7.93 2.21
CA ALA A 79 5.70 8.37 2.17
C ALA A 79 5.94 9.54 1.19
N GLY A 80 4.88 10.06 0.54
CA GLY A 80 4.94 11.19 -0.39
C GLY A 80 5.52 10.86 -1.77
N ASP A 81 5.75 9.58 -2.09
CA ASP A 81 6.20 9.14 -3.41
C ASP A 81 5.02 8.82 -4.33
N LYS A 82 4.39 9.88 -4.85
CA LYS A 82 3.19 9.78 -5.69
C LYS A 82 3.42 8.98 -6.97
N GLU A 83 4.60 9.11 -7.58
CA GLU A 83 4.94 8.38 -8.80
C GLU A 83 4.92 6.88 -8.54
N LEU A 84 5.66 6.44 -7.51
CA LEU A 84 5.69 5.03 -7.16
C LEU A 84 4.31 4.53 -6.71
N ALA A 85 3.56 5.32 -5.93
CA ALA A 85 2.22 4.97 -5.51
C ALA A 85 1.29 4.68 -6.70
N LEU A 86 1.31 5.54 -7.72
CA LEU A 86 0.51 5.37 -8.93
C LEU A 86 0.95 4.14 -9.73
N GLN A 87 2.25 3.89 -9.86
CA GLN A 87 2.78 2.70 -10.53
C GLN A 87 2.29 1.41 -9.86
N GLN A 88 2.35 1.35 -8.52
CA GLN A 88 1.90 0.17 -7.77
C GLN A 88 0.38 0.03 -7.77
N LEU A 89 -0.36 1.15 -7.75
CA LEU A 89 -1.81 1.16 -7.89
C LEU A 89 -2.23 0.55 -9.23
N GLU A 90 -1.62 0.98 -10.34
CA GLU A 90 -1.91 0.41 -11.65
C GLU A 90 -1.52 -1.08 -11.75
N ALA A 91 -0.38 -1.48 -11.17
CA ALA A 91 0.02 -2.87 -11.12
C ALA A 91 -1.00 -3.72 -10.35
N GLY A 92 -1.48 -3.23 -9.20
CA GLY A 92 -2.52 -3.88 -8.41
C GLY A 92 -3.87 -4.00 -9.13
N LEU A 93 -4.24 -3.00 -9.95
CA LEU A 93 -5.45 -3.05 -10.78
C LEU A 93 -5.35 -4.04 -11.94
N ARG A 94 -4.14 -4.34 -12.41
CA ARG A 94 -3.88 -5.36 -13.46
C ARG A 94 -3.76 -6.77 -12.89
N ALA A 95 -3.69 -6.94 -11.57
CA ALA A 95 -3.60 -8.25 -10.93
C ALA A 95 -4.87 -9.09 -11.19
N PRO A 96 -4.76 -10.44 -11.31
CA PRO A 96 -5.91 -11.30 -11.58
C PRO A 96 -7.06 -11.16 -10.58
N VAL A 97 -6.72 -10.84 -9.33
CA VAL A 97 -7.68 -10.54 -8.26
C VAL A 97 -7.31 -9.18 -7.67
N ALA A 98 -7.97 -8.12 -8.12
CA ALA A 98 -7.77 -6.79 -7.55
C ALA A 98 -8.24 -6.79 -6.08
N SER A 99 -7.44 -6.19 -5.21
CA SER A 99 -7.76 -6.11 -3.78
C SER A 99 -8.85 -5.06 -3.51
N PHE A 100 -9.65 -5.26 -2.46
CA PHE A 100 -10.84 -4.45 -2.15
C PHE A 100 -10.56 -2.94 -2.06
N MET A 101 -9.38 -2.52 -1.56
CA MET A 101 -9.05 -1.09 -1.46
C MET A 101 -8.71 -0.44 -2.79
N LEU A 102 -8.63 -1.21 -3.89
CA LEU A 102 -8.46 -0.71 -5.25
C LEU A 102 -9.80 -0.61 -6.00
N SER A 103 -10.93 -0.91 -5.35
CA SER A 103 -12.25 -0.69 -5.93
C SER A 103 -12.52 0.80 -6.16
N TYR A 104 -13.43 1.13 -7.09
CA TYR A 104 -13.87 2.50 -7.33
C TYR A 104 -14.29 3.22 -6.04
N GLY A 105 -15.14 2.58 -5.23
CA GLY A 105 -15.62 3.15 -3.97
C GLY A 105 -14.48 3.42 -2.99
N ALA A 106 -13.55 2.48 -2.84
CA ALA A 106 -12.40 2.66 -1.96
C ALA A 106 -11.49 3.80 -2.44
N LEU A 107 -11.11 3.83 -3.72
CA LEU A 107 -10.25 4.88 -4.25
C LEU A 107 -10.93 6.26 -4.22
N LYS A 108 -12.26 6.32 -4.45
CA LYS A 108 -13.01 7.57 -4.44
C LYS A 108 -13.20 8.11 -3.02
N LEU A 109 -13.51 7.26 -2.04
CA LEU A 109 -14.03 7.70 -0.75
C LEU A 109 -13.09 7.47 0.44
N HIS A 110 -12.23 6.45 0.39
CA HIS A 110 -11.48 6.02 1.58
C HIS A 110 -10.27 6.93 1.87
N PRO A 111 -10.06 7.40 3.13
CA PRO A 111 -9.00 8.36 3.47
C PRO A 111 -7.55 7.91 3.24
N LEU A 112 -7.30 6.59 3.11
CA LEU A 112 -5.96 6.07 2.80
C LEU A 112 -5.40 6.68 1.50
N TRP A 113 -6.29 7.05 0.57
CA TRP A 113 -5.94 7.61 -0.73
C TRP A 113 -5.91 9.13 -0.77
N ASP A 114 -6.17 9.81 0.35
CA ASP A 114 -6.12 11.28 0.44
C ASP A 114 -4.81 11.88 -0.10
N PRO A 115 -3.62 11.29 0.13
CA PRO A 115 -2.37 11.85 -0.40
C PRO A 115 -2.28 11.89 -1.93
N LEU A 116 -3.08 11.08 -2.64
CA LEU A 116 -3.15 11.07 -4.10
C LEU A 116 -4.27 11.94 -4.68
N ARG A 117 -5.24 12.36 -3.86
CA ARG A 117 -6.35 13.21 -4.31
C ARG A 117 -5.83 14.53 -4.89
N GLY A 118 -6.41 14.93 -6.02
CA GLY A 118 -5.97 16.10 -6.78
C GLY A 118 -4.79 15.87 -7.73
N ASP A 119 -4.16 14.68 -7.72
CA ASP A 119 -3.27 14.29 -8.82
C ASP A 119 -4.13 13.88 -10.04
N PRO A 120 -3.99 14.53 -11.22
CA PRO A 120 -4.82 14.22 -12.38
C PRO A 120 -4.72 12.77 -12.84
N ARG A 121 -3.59 12.09 -12.60
CA ARG A 121 -3.38 10.68 -12.96
C ARG A 121 -4.19 9.78 -12.05
N PHE A 122 -4.21 10.07 -10.75
CA PHE A 122 -5.05 9.36 -9.79
C PHE A 122 -6.54 9.52 -10.11
N GLU A 123 -6.99 10.76 -10.34
CA GLU A 123 -8.40 11.04 -10.66
C GLU A 123 -8.84 10.33 -11.96
N LYS A 124 -7.94 10.23 -12.94
CA LYS A 124 -8.18 9.44 -14.17
C LYS A 124 -8.36 7.95 -13.88
N ILE A 125 -7.53 7.36 -13.01
CA ILE A 125 -7.67 5.97 -12.58
C ILE A 125 -9.03 5.77 -11.91
N VAL A 126 -9.39 6.65 -10.97
CA VAL A 126 -10.69 6.58 -10.27
C VAL A 126 -11.85 6.67 -11.24
N ALA A 127 -11.85 7.65 -12.15
CA ALA A 127 -12.90 7.82 -13.15
C ALA A 127 -13.04 6.59 -14.07
N SER A 128 -11.93 5.93 -14.42
CA SER A 128 -11.94 4.74 -15.29
C SER A 128 -12.64 3.52 -14.65
N LEU A 129 -12.73 3.50 -13.31
CA LEU A 129 -13.35 2.42 -12.54
C LEU A 129 -14.81 2.70 -12.17
N ALA A 130 -15.32 3.89 -12.48
CA ALA A 130 -16.69 4.26 -12.16
C ALA A 130 -17.69 3.25 -12.77
N PRO A 131 -18.76 2.88 -12.05
CA PRO A 131 -19.82 2.08 -12.61
C PRO A 131 -20.33 2.73 -13.89
N LYS A 132 -20.47 1.92 -14.95
CA LYS A 132 -21.18 2.37 -16.13
C LYS A 132 -22.66 2.44 -15.78
N ASP A 133 -23.34 3.49 -16.21
CA ASP A 133 -24.79 3.60 -16.04
C ASP A 133 -25.45 2.31 -16.52
N ALA A 134 -26.20 1.68 -15.62
CA ALA A 134 -27.06 0.56 -15.99
C ALA A 134 -28.15 1.13 -16.92
N LYS A 135 -28.06 0.82 -18.20
CA LYS A 135 -29.19 0.98 -19.11
C LYS A 135 -30.29 -0.02 -18.77
#